data_AF-A0A7V4IJI0-F1
#
_entry.id   AF-A0A7V4IJI0-F1
#
_cell.length_a   1.000
_cell.length_b   1.000
_cell.length_c   1.000
_cell.angle_alpha   90.00
_cell.angle_beta   90.00
_cell.angle_gamma   90.00
#
_symmetry.space_group_name_H-M   'P 1'
#
loop_
_entity.id
_entity.type
_entity.pdbx_description
1 polymer ?
#
loop_
_entity_poly.entity_id
_entity_poly.type
_entity_poly.pdbx_seq_one_letter_code
_entity_poly.pdbx_strand_id
1 'polypeptide(L)'
;MENAFLNFQAPSDPKVPLWKYLDFTKFVSLINSGSLYFARADQLLDPYEGSYPLTDHRLVRKRIYLNCWHQSDYESAAMWELYAQKNEGLAIVYTYEKLAASFFSAKEHRIYFGQVNYIDYSGIKEPSSDPIMPFAYKRKSFEHKKKCAPSSIAPIGASASTRASSSR
;
A
#
# COMPACT_ATOMS: atom_id res chain seq x y z
N MET A 1 9.44 -2.68 -24.45
CA MET A 1 10.45 -2.84 -23.39
C MET A 1 9.67 -3.17 -22.13
N GLU A 2 9.42 -4.45 -21.97
CA GLU A 2 8.31 -5.03 -21.22
C GLU A 2 8.87 -5.58 -19.90
N ASN A 3 9.15 -4.69 -18.97
CA ASN A 3 9.58 -5.08 -17.63
C ASN A 3 8.34 -5.30 -16.77
N ALA A 4 7.85 -6.54 -16.81
CA ALA A 4 7.17 -7.25 -15.73
C ALA A 4 6.21 -6.42 -14.85
N PHE A 5 5.02 -6.10 -15.39
CA PHE A 5 3.79 -5.95 -14.59
C PHE A 5 3.31 -7.31 -14.07
N LEU A 6 4.17 -8.08 -13.41
CA LEU A 6 3.73 -9.35 -12.83
C LEU A 6 2.89 -9.02 -11.59
N ASN A 7 1.58 -8.93 -11.86
CA ASN A 7 0.43 -9.26 -11.02
C ASN A 7 -0.22 -8.18 -10.12
N PHE A 8 0.22 -6.93 -10.16
CA PHE A 8 -0.56 -5.82 -9.58
C PHE A 8 -1.50 -5.24 -10.63
N GLN A 9 -2.82 -5.38 -10.42
CA GLN A 9 -3.82 -4.89 -11.35
C GLN A 9 -3.97 -3.37 -11.22
N ALA A 10 -3.83 -2.63 -12.32
CA ALA A 10 -4.20 -1.23 -12.36
C ALA A 10 -5.74 -1.08 -12.31
N PRO A 11 -6.28 0.04 -11.79
CA PRO A 11 -7.70 0.34 -11.93
C PRO A 11 -8.08 0.45 -13.40
N SER A 12 -9.35 0.11 -13.70
CA SER A 12 -9.91 0.26 -15.04
C SER A 12 -9.89 1.71 -15.54
N ASP A 13 -10.10 2.67 -14.63
CA ASP A 13 -9.95 4.09 -14.90
C ASP A 13 -8.65 4.63 -14.29
N PRO A 14 -7.65 5.05 -15.12
CA PRO A 14 -6.41 5.62 -14.63
C PRO A 14 -6.57 7.00 -13.98
N LYS A 15 -7.71 7.67 -14.17
CA LYS A 15 -8.03 8.98 -13.56
C LYS A 15 -8.72 8.88 -12.22
N VAL A 16 -8.99 7.66 -11.75
CA VAL A 16 -9.70 7.44 -10.49
C VAL A 16 -8.98 8.15 -9.32
N PRO A 17 -9.71 8.85 -8.42
CA PRO A 17 -9.10 9.57 -7.32
C PRO A 17 -8.58 8.62 -6.23
N LEU A 18 -7.38 8.92 -5.77
CA LEU A 18 -6.67 8.24 -4.71
C LEU A 18 -6.46 9.20 -3.55
N TRP A 19 -6.95 8.80 -2.38
CA TRP A 19 -6.94 9.58 -1.16
C TRP A 19 -5.91 9.04 -0.19
N LYS A 20 -5.05 9.91 0.34
CA LYS A 20 -4.20 9.60 1.49
C LYS A 20 -4.57 10.51 2.63
N TYR A 21 -5.07 9.91 3.70
CA TYR A 21 -5.41 10.59 4.94
C TYR A 21 -4.21 10.52 5.88
N LEU A 22 -3.87 11.64 6.50
CA LEU A 22 -2.71 11.77 7.37
C LEU A 22 -2.99 12.80 8.46
N ASP A 23 -2.36 12.61 9.61
CA ASP A 23 -2.27 13.65 10.63
C ASP A 23 -1.30 14.77 10.21
N PHE A 24 -1.38 15.90 10.92
CA PHE A 24 -0.53 17.06 10.68
C PHE A 24 0.97 16.73 10.74
N THR A 25 1.41 15.86 11.65
CA THR A 25 2.82 15.49 11.78
C THR A 25 3.34 14.75 10.54
N LYS A 26 2.58 13.80 10.02
CA LYS A 26 2.89 13.10 8.77
C LYS A 26 2.88 14.04 7.57
N PHE A 27 1.98 15.04 7.55
CA PHE A 27 1.97 16.07 6.52
C PHE A 27 3.25 16.91 6.52
N VAL A 28 3.65 17.42 7.69
CA VAL A 28 4.89 18.18 7.85
C VAL A 28 6.10 17.33 7.46
N SER A 29 6.14 16.05 7.85
CA SER A 29 7.18 15.12 7.42
C SER A 29 7.25 14.96 5.91
N LEU A 30 6.11 14.88 5.21
CA LEU A 30 6.04 14.77 3.76
C LEU A 30 6.62 16.02 3.08
N ILE A 31 6.23 17.22 3.54
CA ILE A 31 6.72 18.48 2.97
C ILE A 31 8.22 18.61 3.18
N ASN A 32 8.70 18.40 4.42
CA ASN A 32 10.10 18.61 4.76
C ASN A 32 11.03 17.61 4.06
N SER A 33 10.57 16.37 3.84
CA SER A 33 11.37 15.35 3.16
C SER A 33 11.17 15.31 1.64
N GLY A 34 10.12 15.94 1.12
CA GLY A 34 9.70 15.79 -0.28
C GLY A 34 9.42 14.33 -0.68
N SER A 35 9.19 13.44 0.29
CA SER A 35 9.23 11.99 0.09
C SER A 35 8.07 11.29 0.81
N LEU A 36 7.48 10.28 0.17
CA LEU A 36 6.46 9.46 0.79
C LEU A 36 7.07 8.48 1.80
N TYR A 37 6.43 8.37 2.97
CA TYR A 37 6.79 7.36 3.96
C TYR A 37 6.28 5.97 3.56
N PHE A 38 7.12 4.95 3.65
CA PHE A 38 6.70 3.56 3.46
C PHE A 38 6.86 2.76 4.75
N ALA A 39 5.77 2.14 5.20
CA ALA A 39 5.77 1.28 6.38
C ALA A 39 6.34 -0.09 6.02
N ARG A 40 7.17 -0.67 6.89
CA ARG A 40 7.58 -2.07 6.68
C ARG A 40 6.40 -2.98 6.90
N ALA A 41 6.30 -4.03 6.08
CA ALA A 41 5.17 -4.94 6.18
C ALA A 41 5.10 -5.66 7.54
N ASP A 42 6.24 -5.94 8.17
CA ASP A 42 6.29 -6.54 9.51
C ASP A 42 5.74 -5.65 10.64
N GLN A 43 5.55 -4.35 10.39
CA GLN A 43 4.97 -3.38 11.33
C GLN A 43 3.46 -3.18 11.14
N LEU A 44 2.85 -3.84 10.15
CA LEU A 44 1.40 -3.80 9.98
C LEU A 44 0.68 -4.45 11.16
N LEU A 45 -0.51 -3.92 11.49
CA LEU A 45 -1.33 -4.38 12.59
C LEU A 45 -1.76 -5.85 12.43
N ASP A 46 -1.96 -6.30 11.19
CA ASP A 46 -2.28 -7.68 10.89
C ASP A 46 -1.00 -8.50 10.66
N PRO A 47 -0.65 -9.44 11.56
CA PRO A 47 0.56 -10.27 11.43
C PRO A 47 0.53 -11.21 10.22
N TYR A 48 -0.66 -11.46 9.65
CA TYR A 48 -0.85 -12.32 8.49
C TYR A 48 -1.02 -11.54 7.17
N GLU A 49 -1.06 -10.20 7.20
CA GLU A 49 -1.14 -9.40 5.97
C GLU A 49 0.12 -9.66 5.13
N GLY A 50 -0.01 -9.97 3.84
CA GLY A 50 1.15 -10.36 3.03
C GLY A 50 1.75 -11.73 3.37
N SER A 51 0.92 -12.69 3.81
CA SER A 51 1.34 -14.08 3.99
C SER A 51 0.32 -15.06 3.38
N TYR A 52 0.82 -16.19 2.86
CA TYR A 52 -0.01 -17.35 2.58
C TYR A 52 -0.09 -18.25 3.82
N PRO A 53 -1.22 -18.94 4.06
CA PRO A 53 -1.26 -20.04 5.01
C PRO A 53 -0.19 -21.06 4.62
N LEU A 54 0.61 -21.52 5.59
CA LEU A 54 1.65 -22.58 5.46
C LEU A 54 3.06 -22.14 5.00
N THR A 55 3.30 -20.86 4.73
CA THR A 55 4.64 -20.37 4.34
C THR A 55 5.20 -19.38 5.38
N ASP A 56 6.47 -19.52 5.77
CA ASP A 56 7.13 -18.54 6.66
C ASP A 56 7.52 -17.28 5.88
N HIS A 57 6.71 -16.23 6.00
CA HIS A 57 6.95 -14.94 5.36
C HIS A 57 7.66 -13.92 6.26
N ARG A 58 8.12 -14.29 7.46
CA ARG A 58 8.71 -13.34 8.43
C ARG A 58 9.89 -12.56 7.86
N LEU A 59 10.77 -13.23 7.12
CA LEU A 59 11.94 -12.59 6.52
C LEU A 59 11.57 -11.69 5.33
N VAL A 60 10.58 -12.11 4.53
CA VAL A 60 10.09 -11.30 3.40
C VAL A 60 9.44 -10.02 3.89
N ARG A 61 8.60 -10.10 4.94
CA ARG A 61 7.93 -8.94 5.56
C ARG A 61 8.90 -7.86 6.07
N LYS A 62 10.14 -8.21 6.41
CA LYS A 62 11.19 -7.26 6.81
C LYS A 62 11.85 -6.51 5.64
N ARG A 63 11.67 -7.01 4.41
CA ARG A 63 12.27 -6.46 3.18
C ARG A 63 11.26 -5.78 2.27
N ILE A 64 9.98 -5.85 2.64
CA ILE A 64 8.87 -5.27 1.90
C ILE A 64 8.35 -4.03 2.62
N TYR A 65 8.22 -2.97 1.85
CA TYR A 65 7.75 -1.67 2.30
C TYR A 65 6.47 -1.29 1.54
N LEU A 66 5.50 -0.75 2.25
CA LEU A 66 4.13 -0.53 1.78
C LEU A 66 3.71 0.92 2.03
N ASN A 67 2.97 1.50 1.07
CA ASN A 67 2.37 2.82 1.23
C ASN A 67 0.94 2.82 0.68
N CYS A 68 -0.07 2.75 1.54
CA CYS A 68 -1.45 2.59 1.08
C CYS A 68 -2.11 3.93 0.71
N TRP A 69 -2.85 3.95 -0.39
CA TRP A 69 -3.79 5.01 -0.79
C TRP A 69 -5.19 4.43 -0.90
N HIS A 70 -6.23 5.21 -0.63
CA HIS A 70 -7.62 4.78 -0.73
C HIS A 70 -8.25 5.28 -2.03
N GLN A 71 -8.56 4.38 -2.95
CA GLN A 71 -9.31 4.75 -4.16
C GLN A 71 -10.79 4.96 -3.85
N SER A 72 -11.31 6.15 -4.16
CA SER A 72 -12.72 6.53 -3.95
C SER A 72 -13.04 7.81 -4.72
N ASP A 73 -14.28 7.97 -5.17
CA ASP A 73 -14.74 9.23 -5.79
C ASP A 73 -15.01 10.34 -4.75
N TYR A 74 -15.22 9.94 -3.50
CA TYR A 74 -15.56 10.84 -2.39
C TYR A 74 -14.69 10.57 -1.16
N GLU A 75 -14.65 11.55 -0.27
CA GLU A 75 -14.01 11.38 1.03
C GLU A 75 -14.70 10.32 1.91
N SER A 76 -13.98 9.78 2.89
CA SER A 76 -14.50 8.77 3.82
C SER A 76 -14.33 9.23 5.27
N ALA A 77 -15.46 9.43 5.96
CA ALA A 77 -15.49 9.77 7.38
C ALA A 77 -14.72 8.77 8.25
N ALA A 78 -14.78 7.48 7.90
CA ALA A 78 -14.05 6.46 8.64
C ALA A 78 -12.53 6.52 8.39
N MET A 79 -12.10 6.94 7.19
CA MET A 79 -10.68 7.15 6.93
C MET A 79 -10.12 8.34 7.71
N TRP A 80 -10.91 9.41 7.83
CA TRP A 80 -10.58 10.55 8.70
C TRP A 80 -10.36 10.10 10.14
N GLU A 81 -11.28 9.31 10.70
CA GLU A 81 -11.18 8.79 12.07
C GLU A 81 -9.95 7.90 12.27
N LEU A 82 -9.65 7.00 11.31
CA LEU A 82 -8.55 6.06 11.43
C LEU A 82 -7.16 6.70 11.31
N TYR A 83 -7.00 7.69 10.41
CA TYR A 83 -5.68 8.17 9.99
C TYR A 83 -5.35 9.61 10.36
N ALA A 84 -6.36 10.43 10.65
CA ALA A 84 -6.24 11.88 10.78
C ALA A 84 -6.62 12.38 12.19
N GLN A 85 -6.39 11.51 13.18
CA GLN A 85 -6.70 11.66 14.61
C GLN A 85 -6.64 13.12 15.13
N LYS A 86 -7.58 13.48 16.03
CA LYS A 86 -7.61 14.75 16.79
C LYS A 86 -7.96 16.03 16.02
N ASN A 87 -8.85 15.97 15.02
CA ASN A 87 -9.37 17.14 14.28
C ASN A 87 -8.32 18.00 13.52
N GLU A 88 -7.10 17.51 13.36
CA GLU A 88 -6.01 18.18 12.61
C GLU A 88 -5.54 17.33 11.42
N GLY A 89 -6.47 16.60 10.84
CA GLY A 89 -6.24 15.74 9.70
C GLY A 89 -6.12 16.52 8.39
N LEU A 90 -5.31 16.00 7.48
CA LEU A 90 -5.32 16.40 6.07
C LEU A 90 -5.53 15.19 5.16
N ALA A 91 -6.10 15.45 3.98
CA ALA A 91 -6.22 14.49 2.91
C ALA A 91 -5.49 14.99 1.67
N ILE A 92 -4.65 14.14 1.09
CA ILE A 92 -4.02 14.36 -0.22
C ILE A 92 -4.81 13.56 -1.24
N VAL A 93 -5.21 14.23 -2.33
CA VAL A 93 -5.95 13.61 -3.43
C VAL A 93 -5.13 13.69 -4.71
N TYR A 94 -4.99 12.56 -5.38
CA TYR A 94 -4.29 12.45 -6.64
C TYR A 94 -4.98 11.46 -7.57
N THR A 95 -4.62 11.41 -8.85
CA THR A 95 -5.13 10.37 -9.75
C THR A 95 -4.15 9.21 -9.83
N TYR A 96 -4.65 8.00 -10.11
CA TYR A 96 -3.79 6.82 -10.25
C TYR A 96 -2.65 7.03 -11.24
N GLU A 97 -2.94 7.55 -12.43
CA GLU A 97 -1.93 7.80 -13.48
C GLU A 97 -0.83 8.74 -13.02
N LYS A 98 -1.18 9.82 -12.33
CA LYS A 98 -0.20 10.82 -11.91
C LYS A 98 0.64 10.26 -10.76
N LEU A 99 0.02 9.52 -9.83
CA LEU A 99 0.76 8.90 -8.72
C LEU A 99 1.73 7.86 -9.26
N ALA A 100 1.27 6.98 -10.15
CA ALA A 100 2.11 5.99 -10.81
C ALA A 100 3.27 6.67 -11.57
N ALA A 101 2.98 7.71 -12.36
CA ALA A 101 3.97 8.51 -13.08
C ALA A 101 5.10 9.04 -12.16
N SER A 102 4.74 9.50 -10.95
CA SER A 102 5.72 10.03 -9.99
C SER A 102 6.76 9.01 -9.53
N PHE A 103 6.43 7.71 -9.56
CA PHE A 103 7.35 6.65 -9.16
C PHE A 103 8.24 6.13 -10.30
N PHE A 104 7.89 6.37 -11.56
CA PHE A 104 8.72 5.92 -12.70
C PHE A 104 10.10 6.59 -12.74
N SER A 105 10.25 7.76 -12.12
CA SER A 105 11.54 8.46 -12.01
C SER A 105 12.46 7.88 -10.92
N ALA A 106 11.93 7.07 -10.00
CA ALA A 106 12.70 6.48 -8.91
C ALA A 106 13.45 5.22 -9.39
N LYS A 107 14.71 5.38 -9.83
CA LYS A 107 15.53 4.28 -10.37
C LYS A 107 16.19 3.39 -9.31
N GLU A 108 16.19 3.82 -8.05
CA GLU A 108 16.96 3.16 -6.98
C GLU A 108 16.25 1.95 -6.36
N HIS A 109 14.93 1.84 -6.53
CA HIS A 109 14.12 0.80 -5.90
C HIS A 109 13.13 0.19 -6.89
N ARG A 110 12.90 -1.12 -6.76
CA ARG A 110 11.80 -1.77 -7.47
C ARG A 110 10.50 -1.40 -6.78
N ILE A 111 9.65 -0.67 -7.48
CA ILE A 111 8.33 -0.24 -7.03
C ILE A 111 7.27 -0.97 -7.84
N TYR A 112 6.42 -1.76 -7.18
CA TYR A 112 5.23 -2.34 -7.79
C TYR A 112 4.02 -1.53 -7.39
N PHE A 113 3.14 -1.14 -8.31
CA PHE A 113 2.01 -0.28 -8.02
C PHE A 113 0.73 -0.86 -8.62
N GLY A 114 -0.32 -0.97 -7.81
CA GLY A 114 -1.63 -1.39 -8.28
C GLY A 114 -2.60 -1.66 -7.14
N GLN A 115 -3.81 -2.10 -7.51
CA GLN A 115 -4.92 -2.34 -6.61
C GLN A 115 -4.69 -3.57 -5.73
N VAL A 116 -5.12 -3.46 -4.47
CA VAL A 116 -5.21 -4.60 -3.56
C VAL A 116 -6.56 -5.29 -3.71
N ASN A 117 -6.52 -6.59 -3.95
CA ASN A 117 -7.67 -7.46 -4.15
C ASN A 117 -8.05 -8.19 -2.85
N TYR A 118 -9.34 -8.39 -2.62
CA TYR A 118 -9.82 -9.17 -1.47
C TYR A 118 -10.05 -10.61 -1.89
N ILE A 119 -9.36 -11.56 -1.26
CA ILE A 119 -9.45 -12.99 -1.60
C ILE A 119 -9.74 -13.85 -0.38
N ASP A 120 -10.44 -14.95 -0.62
CA ASP A 120 -10.60 -16.02 0.37
C ASP A 120 -9.43 -17.00 0.23
N TYR A 121 -8.58 -17.05 1.25
CA TYR A 121 -7.41 -17.93 1.26
C TYR A 121 -7.78 -19.41 1.49
N SER A 122 -9.00 -19.70 1.96
CA SER A 122 -9.44 -21.08 2.19
C SER A 122 -9.55 -21.90 0.90
N GLY A 123 -9.78 -21.24 -0.24
CA GLY A 123 -9.85 -21.87 -1.56
C GLY A 123 -8.53 -21.97 -2.31
N ILE A 124 -7.42 -21.42 -1.79
CA ILE A 124 -6.13 -21.40 -2.48
C ILE A 124 -5.42 -22.72 -2.22
N LYS A 125 -5.46 -23.62 -3.22
CA LYS A 125 -4.77 -24.92 -3.16
C LYS A 125 -3.27 -24.80 -3.42
N GLU A 126 -2.85 -23.82 -4.21
CA GLU A 126 -1.46 -23.59 -4.58
C GLU A 126 -1.11 -22.10 -4.43
N PRO A 127 -0.35 -21.74 -3.40
CA PRO A 127 0.18 -20.38 -3.23
C PRO A 127 1.03 -19.97 -4.42
N SER A 128 0.98 -18.68 -4.79
CA SER A 128 1.93 -18.14 -5.77
C SER A 128 3.37 -18.34 -5.28
N SER A 129 4.26 -18.73 -6.19
CA SER A 129 5.71 -18.79 -5.91
C SER A 129 6.35 -17.40 -5.78
N ASP A 130 5.64 -16.34 -6.19
CA ASP A 130 6.11 -14.97 -6.07
C ASP A 130 5.96 -14.47 -4.61
N PRO A 131 7.07 -14.13 -3.93
CA PRO A 131 7.05 -13.69 -2.53
C PRO A 131 6.39 -12.33 -2.34
N ILE A 132 6.16 -11.55 -3.40
CA ILE A 132 5.53 -10.22 -3.38
C ILE A 132 4.01 -10.32 -3.53
N MET A 133 3.54 -11.37 -4.19
CA MET A 133 2.12 -11.53 -4.51
C MET A 133 1.17 -11.51 -3.30
N PRO A 134 1.53 -12.07 -2.12
CA PRO A 134 0.70 -11.96 -0.93
C PRO A 134 0.33 -10.52 -0.55
N PHE A 135 1.19 -9.55 -0.86
CA PHE A 135 1.00 -8.13 -0.51
C PHE A 135 0.05 -7.42 -1.49
N ALA A 136 -0.33 -8.06 -2.61
CA ALA A 136 -1.41 -7.61 -3.49
C ALA A 136 -2.79 -7.93 -2.95
N TYR A 137 -2.88 -8.67 -1.84
CA TYR A 137 -4.11 -9.28 -1.39
C TYR A 137 -4.42 -8.94 0.06
N LYS A 138 -5.71 -8.71 0.33
CA LYS A 138 -6.29 -8.65 1.67
C LYS A 138 -7.20 -9.86 1.88
N ARG A 139 -7.24 -10.35 3.12
CA ARG A 139 -8.16 -11.43 3.50
C ARG A 139 -9.61 -10.96 3.36
N LYS A 140 -10.46 -11.80 2.78
CA LYS A 140 -11.90 -11.52 2.63
C LYS A 140 -12.60 -11.23 3.96
N SER A 141 -12.08 -11.72 5.08
CA SER A 141 -12.58 -11.34 6.41
C SER A 141 -12.49 -9.84 6.69
N PHE A 142 -11.66 -9.06 5.99
CA PHE A 142 -11.59 -7.60 6.12
C PHE A 142 -12.50 -6.86 5.12
N GLU A 143 -13.26 -7.60 4.31
CA GLU A 143 -14.20 -7.04 3.34
C GLU A 143 -15.31 -6.22 4.00
N HIS A 144 -15.74 -6.55 5.22
CA HIS A 144 -16.70 -5.73 5.97
C HIS A 144 -16.12 -4.37 6.40
N LYS A 145 -14.79 -4.22 6.43
CA LYS A 145 -14.10 -2.92 6.58
C LYS A 145 -13.98 -2.16 5.25
N LYS A 146 -14.65 -2.59 4.17
CA LYS A 146 -14.75 -1.87 2.88
C LYS A 146 -15.35 -0.47 3.00
N LYS A 147 -15.99 -0.08 4.12
CA LYS A 147 -16.34 1.33 4.37
C LYS A 147 -15.13 2.20 4.76
N CYS A 148 -14.04 1.59 5.22
CA CYS A 148 -12.90 2.27 5.86
C CYS A 148 -11.53 1.85 5.29
N ALA A 149 -11.46 1.06 4.21
CA ALA A 149 -10.19 0.60 3.62
C ALA A 149 -10.27 0.00 2.19
N PRO A 150 -11.29 0.26 1.34
CA PRO A 150 -11.33 -0.37 0.03
C PRO A 150 -10.23 0.24 -0.84
N SER A 151 -9.53 -0.63 -1.57
CA SER A 151 -8.50 -0.27 -2.54
C SER A 151 -7.33 0.51 -1.95
N SER A 152 -6.60 -0.14 -1.03
CA SER A 152 -5.21 0.20 -0.73
C SER A 152 -4.39 0.03 -2.00
N ILE A 153 -4.01 1.10 -2.69
CA ILE A 153 -2.95 0.99 -3.69
C ILE A 153 -1.65 1.12 -2.95
N ALA A 154 -0.85 0.06 -2.97
CA ALA A 154 0.46 0.04 -2.35
C ALA A 154 1.52 0.12 -3.47
N PRO A 155 2.34 1.17 -3.53
CA PRO A 155 3.67 1.01 -4.06
C PRO A 155 4.41 0.05 -3.11
N ILE A 156 4.77 -1.13 -3.61
CA ILE A 156 5.62 -2.08 -2.91
C ILE A 156 7.05 -1.76 -3.30
N GLY A 157 7.80 -1.22 -2.36
CA GLY A 157 9.25 -1.09 -2.49
C GLY A 157 9.92 -2.38 -2.02
N ALA A 158 10.60 -3.09 -2.93
CA ALA A 158 11.57 -4.11 -2.55
C ALA A 158 12.95 -3.44 -2.47
N SER A 159 13.43 -3.12 -1.25
CA SER A 159 14.78 -2.57 -1.09
C SER A 159 15.81 -3.70 -1.21
N ALA A 160 16.67 -3.65 -2.21
CA ALA A 160 18.05 -4.06 -2.01
C ALA A 160 18.80 -2.82 -1.50
N SER A 161 19.33 -2.89 -0.27
CA SER A 161 20.20 -1.89 0.38
C SER A 161 19.56 -0.59 0.91
N THR A 162 19.30 -0.60 2.21
CA THR A 162 19.57 0.42 3.25
C THR A 162 19.60 1.92 2.86
N ARG A 163 18.51 2.63 3.15
CA ARG A 163 18.47 3.86 3.97
C ARG A 163 17.01 4.24 4.25
N ALA A 164 16.37 3.51 5.17
CA ALA A 164 15.18 4.00 5.85
C ALA A 164 15.66 4.89 7.00
N SER A 165 15.46 6.20 6.91
CA SER A 165 15.65 7.11 8.04
C SER A 165 14.66 6.72 9.14
N SER A 166 15.18 6.13 10.21
CA SER A 166 14.45 5.94 11.45
C SER A 166 14.32 7.30 12.16
N SER A 167 13.15 7.94 12.08
CA SER A 167 12.79 8.96 13.06
C SER A 167 12.26 8.27 14.32
N ARG A 168 12.97 8.45 15.42
CA ARG A 168 12.41 8.31 16.78
C ARG A 168 11.48 9.48 17.07
#